data_AF-A0A0D7A0K9-F1
#
_entry.id   AF-A0A0D7A0K9-F1
#
_cell.length_a   1.000
_cell.length_b   1.000
_cell.length_c   1.000
_cell.angle_alpha   90.00
_cell.angle_beta   90.00
_cell.angle_gamma   90.00
#
_symmetry.space_group_name_H-M   'P 1'
#
loop_
_entity.id
_entity.type
_entity.pdbx_description
1 polymer ?
#
loop_
_entity_poly.entity_id
_entity_poly.type
_entity_poly.pdbx_seq_one_letter_code
_entity_poly.pdbx_strand_id
1 'polypeptide(L)'
;PAKHFYASRALSAVGLKTPLNFITTESVQQGKPAPDLYLFGAKLSGVDPGQCNYINVLSRIIVEDAPTSICSGKAAGCVVLATCTSLTRAALGKENPDFLVEDLSHMMASRTPDGGVSLFITQPPGRAYPKSAAPTPVDMSLPTPLMSRTVS
;
A
#
# COMPACT_ATOMS: atom_id res chain seq x y z
N PRO A 1 25.63 5.50 -11.02
CA PRO A 1 24.60 5.42 -9.94
C PRO A 1 24.60 4.02 -9.30
N ALA A 2 25.11 3.93 -8.06
CA ALA A 2 25.38 2.67 -7.36
C ALA A 2 24.08 1.98 -6.89
N LYS A 3 23.09 2.74 -6.43
CA LYS A 3 21.85 2.16 -5.90
C LYS A 3 21.00 1.52 -6.99
N HIS A 4 20.94 2.15 -8.16
CA HIS A 4 20.30 1.53 -9.33
C HIS A 4 20.97 0.22 -9.73
N PHE A 5 22.30 0.19 -9.72
CA PHE A 5 23.06 -1.04 -10.01
C PHE A 5 22.73 -2.16 -9.02
N TYR A 6 22.81 -1.91 -7.71
CA TYR A 6 22.52 -2.94 -6.70
C TYR A 6 21.07 -3.41 -6.74
N ALA A 7 20.10 -2.48 -6.87
CA ALA A 7 18.68 -2.83 -6.87
C ALA A 7 18.29 -3.66 -8.11
N SER A 8 18.82 -3.32 -9.30
CA SER A 8 18.58 -4.11 -10.51
C SER A 8 19.17 -5.53 -10.43
N ARG A 9 20.35 -5.67 -9.80
CA ARG A 9 20.96 -6.98 -9.54
C ARG A 9 20.16 -7.81 -8.53
N ALA A 10 19.62 -7.18 -7.48
CA ALA A 10 18.77 -7.86 -6.51
C ALA A 10 17.52 -8.46 -7.17
N LEU A 11 16.84 -7.71 -8.03
CA LEU A 11 15.69 -8.22 -8.80
C LEU A 11 16.08 -9.40 -9.70
N SER A 12 17.20 -9.25 -10.41
CA SER A 12 17.69 -10.31 -11.32
C SER A 12 18.04 -11.59 -10.56
N ALA A 13 18.63 -11.48 -9.37
CA ALA A 13 19.03 -12.62 -8.55
C ALA A 13 17.84 -13.48 -8.09
N VAL A 14 16.64 -12.90 -8.01
CA VAL A 14 15.39 -13.61 -7.66
C VAL A 14 14.47 -13.87 -8.86
N GLY A 15 14.98 -13.71 -10.09
CA GLY A 15 14.23 -13.98 -11.31
C GLY A 15 13.15 -12.94 -11.65
N LEU A 16 13.19 -11.76 -11.02
CA LEU A 16 12.27 -10.66 -11.30
C LEU A 16 12.82 -9.74 -12.38
N LYS A 17 11.95 -9.32 -13.30
CA LYS A 17 12.27 -8.31 -14.32
C LYS A 17 12.35 -6.93 -13.67
N THR A 18 13.23 -6.08 -14.19
CA THR A 18 13.23 -4.66 -13.82
C THR A 18 11.91 -4.01 -14.23
N PRO A 19 11.20 -3.32 -13.31
CA PRO A 19 9.98 -2.61 -13.65
C PRO A 19 10.22 -1.51 -14.70
N LEU A 20 9.18 -1.16 -15.47
CA LEU A 20 9.21 -0.02 -16.38
C LEU A 20 9.53 1.29 -15.64
N ASN A 21 8.85 1.50 -14.50
CA ASN A 21 9.10 2.62 -13.60
C ASN A 21 10.03 2.14 -12.48
N PHE A 22 11.34 2.32 -12.66
CA PHE A 22 12.35 1.92 -11.68
C PHE A 22 13.12 3.12 -11.15
N ILE A 23 12.76 3.56 -9.94
CA ILE A 23 13.22 4.81 -9.34
C ILE A 23 14.10 4.49 -8.14
N THR A 24 15.24 5.17 -8.02
CA THR A 24 16.10 5.06 -6.85
C THR A 24 16.29 6.44 -6.20
N THR A 25 16.95 6.50 -5.05
CA THR A 25 17.22 7.81 -4.42
C THR A 25 18.13 8.70 -5.27
N GLU A 26 18.78 8.18 -6.31
CA GLU A 26 19.58 8.97 -7.25
C GLU A 26 18.69 9.66 -8.30
N SER A 27 17.42 9.29 -8.39
CA SER A 27 16.43 9.87 -9.28
C SER A 27 15.75 11.12 -8.71
N VAL A 28 16.01 11.47 -7.44
CA VAL A 28 15.38 12.59 -6.74
C VAL A 28 16.41 13.45 -6.03
N GLN A 29 16.09 14.73 -5.82
CA GLN A 29 17.00 15.66 -5.15
C GLN A 29 17.08 15.41 -3.65
N GLN A 30 15.95 15.16 -3.01
CA GLN A 30 15.88 14.86 -1.58
C GLN A 30 15.56 13.39 -1.35
N GLY A 31 16.47 12.70 -0.65
CA GLY A 31 16.24 11.32 -0.23
C GLY A 31 15.28 11.22 0.96
N LYS A 32 14.88 9.99 1.30
CA LYS A 32 14.14 9.66 2.53
C LYS A 32 14.84 10.34 3.74
N PRO A 33 14.10 11.01 4.65
CA PRO A 33 12.65 10.93 4.85
C PRO A 33 11.81 11.91 4.00
N ALA A 34 12.39 12.65 3.04
CA ALA A 34 11.61 13.49 2.14
C ALA A 34 10.68 12.65 1.22
N PRO A 35 9.50 13.16 0.83
CA PRO A 35 8.48 12.39 0.09
C PRO A 35 8.78 12.22 -1.41
N ASP A 36 9.80 12.91 -1.94
CA ASP A 36 10.10 13.09 -3.36
C ASP A 36 10.07 11.78 -4.16
N LEU A 37 10.65 10.71 -3.61
CA LEU A 37 10.73 9.41 -4.28
C LEU A 37 9.34 8.83 -4.58
N TYR A 38 8.42 8.88 -3.62
CA TYR A 38 7.07 8.34 -3.78
C TYR A 38 6.19 9.27 -4.62
N LEU A 39 6.36 10.58 -4.48
CA LEU A 39 5.66 11.55 -5.33
C LEU A 39 6.07 11.39 -6.80
N PHE A 40 7.36 11.17 -7.05
CA PHE A 40 7.85 10.89 -8.40
C PHE A 40 7.34 9.55 -8.93
N GLY A 41 7.33 8.50 -8.09
CA GLY A 41 6.74 7.20 -8.42
C GLY A 41 5.26 7.25 -8.79
N ALA A 42 4.46 7.98 -8.01
CA ALA A 42 3.04 8.19 -8.28
C ALA A 42 2.83 8.89 -9.63
N LYS A 43 3.60 9.96 -9.88
CA LYS A 43 3.56 10.70 -11.15
C LYS A 43 3.86 9.82 -12.35
N LEU A 44 4.93 9.00 -12.30
CA LEU A 44 5.29 8.10 -13.41
C LEU A 44 4.28 6.96 -13.60
N SER A 45 3.54 6.60 -12.55
CA SER A 45 2.52 5.54 -12.61
C SER A 45 1.17 6.06 -13.12
N GLY A 46 1.06 7.35 -13.47
CA GLY A 46 -0.18 7.95 -13.93
C GLY A 46 -1.25 8.08 -12.84
N VAL A 47 -0.85 7.99 -11.57
CA VAL A 47 -1.73 8.19 -10.42
C VAL A 47 -1.70 9.67 -10.05
N ASP A 48 -2.78 10.41 -10.29
CA ASP A 48 -2.89 11.82 -9.88
C ASP A 48 -3.07 11.93 -8.35
N PRO A 49 -2.18 12.65 -7.64
CA PRO A 49 -2.34 12.96 -6.22
C PRO A 49 -3.65 13.63 -5.80
N GLY A 50 -4.27 14.41 -6.69
CA GLY A 50 -5.39 15.30 -6.39
C GLY A 50 -6.73 14.92 -7.04
N GLN A 51 -6.74 13.99 -8.00
CA GLN A 51 -7.96 13.56 -8.70
C GLN A 51 -8.21 12.06 -8.51
N CYS A 52 -8.90 11.71 -7.43
CA CYS A 52 -9.54 10.40 -7.28
C CYS A 52 -11.03 10.63 -7.06
N ASN A 53 -11.79 10.84 -8.14
CA ASN A 53 -13.25 10.92 -8.12
C ASN A 53 -13.93 9.54 -8.01
N TYR A 54 -13.14 8.48 -7.88
CA TYR A 54 -13.55 7.18 -7.34
C TYR A 54 -12.49 6.75 -6.33
N ILE A 55 -12.84 6.79 -5.04
CA ILE A 55 -11.99 6.38 -3.93
C ILE A 55 -12.00 4.85 -3.90
N ASN A 56 -11.04 4.23 -4.58
CA ASN A 56 -10.49 2.93 -4.18
C ASN A 56 -9.12 3.21 -3.57
N VAL A 57 -9.05 3.02 -2.27
CA VAL A 57 -7.95 3.28 -1.32
C VAL A 57 -6.56 2.74 -1.69
N LEU A 58 -6.43 2.06 -2.82
CA LEU A 58 -5.24 1.30 -3.23
C LEU A 58 -4.35 2.00 -4.25
N SER A 59 -4.71 3.20 -4.71
CA SER A 59 -3.91 3.93 -5.70
C SER A 59 -2.54 4.40 -5.17
N ARG A 60 -2.29 4.37 -3.84
CA ARG A 60 -1.10 4.99 -3.21
C ARG A 60 -0.49 4.16 -2.09
N ILE A 61 -0.70 2.84 -2.10
CA ILE A 61 -0.08 1.97 -1.12
C ILE A 61 1.42 1.78 -1.40
N ILE A 62 2.24 1.84 -0.35
CA ILE A 62 3.65 1.49 -0.40
C ILE A 62 3.95 0.34 0.56
N VAL A 63 4.95 -0.47 0.23
CA VAL A 63 5.48 -1.54 1.08
C VAL A 63 6.88 -1.14 1.53
N GLU A 64 7.11 -1.05 2.84
CA GLU A 64 8.38 -0.58 3.40
C GLU A 64 8.75 -1.32 4.68
N ASP A 65 10.05 -1.41 4.98
CA ASP A 65 10.58 -2.13 6.14
C ASP A 65 11.59 -1.29 6.96
N ALA A 66 11.61 0.04 6.72
CA ALA A 66 12.50 0.97 7.39
C ALA A 66 11.76 2.23 7.90
N PRO A 67 12.11 2.77 9.10
CA PRO A 67 11.48 3.95 9.67
C PRO A 67 11.50 5.19 8.75
N THR A 68 12.66 5.49 8.16
CA THR A 68 12.80 6.66 7.27
C THR A 68 11.94 6.56 6.01
N SER A 69 11.71 5.33 5.53
CA SER A 69 10.80 5.06 4.43
C SER A 69 9.34 5.23 4.82
N ILE A 70 8.94 4.74 6.00
CA ILE A 70 7.57 4.92 6.53
C ILE A 70 7.26 6.41 6.65
N CYS A 71 8.18 7.20 7.22
CA CYS A 71 8.02 8.65 7.32
C CYS A 71 7.88 9.33 5.96
N SER A 72 8.73 8.95 5.00
CA SER A 72 8.70 9.48 3.63
C SER A 72 7.39 9.16 2.91
N GLY A 73 6.87 7.94 3.07
CA GLY A 73 5.58 7.53 2.52
C GLY A 73 4.41 8.31 3.10
N LYS A 74 4.40 8.46 4.42
CA LYS A 74 3.37 9.25 5.11
C LYS A 74 3.42 10.71 4.72
N ALA A 75 4.62 11.29 4.59
CA ALA A 75 4.81 12.65 4.10
C ALA A 75 4.32 12.82 2.64
N ALA A 76 4.33 11.75 1.84
CA ALA A 76 3.78 11.73 0.48
C ALA A 76 2.26 11.50 0.44
N GLY A 77 1.61 11.28 1.58
CA GLY A 77 0.19 10.94 1.67
C GLY A 77 -0.14 9.51 1.22
N CYS A 78 0.84 8.61 1.24
CA CYS A 78 0.67 7.20 0.92
C CYS A 78 0.04 6.43 2.08
N VAL A 79 -0.64 5.32 1.75
CA VAL A 79 -0.99 4.27 2.71
C VAL A 79 0.25 3.38 2.88
N VAL A 80 0.74 3.21 4.09
CA VAL A 80 1.99 2.48 4.35
C VAL A 80 1.73 1.09 4.93
N LEU A 81 2.09 0.06 4.17
CA LEU A 81 2.23 -1.31 4.65
C LEU A 81 3.67 -1.55 5.11
N ALA A 82 3.87 -1.60 6.42
CA ALA A 82 5.16 -1.92 7.00
C ALA A 82 5.35 -3.43 7.17
N THR A 83 6.49 -3.96 6.73
CA THR A 83 6.88 -5.38 6.93
C THR A 83 8.04 -5.49 7.91
N CYS A 84 7.96 -6.43 8.85
CA CYS A 84 9.00 -6.66 9.88
C CYS A 84 10.19 -7.50 9.37
N THR A 85 10.51 -7.42 8.07
CA THR A 85 11.54 -8.24 7.42
C THR A 85 12.96 -7.77 7.74
N SER A 86 13.16 -6.47 7.92
CA SER A 86 14.47 -5.87 8.25
C SER A 86 14.59 -5.43 9.71
N LEU A 87 13.48 -5.05 10.34
CA LEU A 87 13.46 -4.46 11.68
C LEU A 87 12.28 -4.98 12.50
N THR A 88 12.40 -4.88 13.82
CA THR A 88 11.37 -5.36 14.74
C THR A 88 10.08 -4.54 14.64
N ARG A 89 8.96 -5.18 14.95
CA ARG A 89 7.64 -4.52 15.08
C ARG A 89 7.69 -3.27 15.95
N ALA A 90 8.41 -3.33 17.08
CA ALA A 90 8.52 -2.22 18.01
C ALA A 90 9.30 -1.03 17.42
N ALA A 91 10.30 -1.29 16.56
CA ALA A 91 11.04 -0.23 15.87
C ALA A 91 10.17 0.46 14.82
N LEU A 92 9.47 -0.31 13.99
CA LEU A 92 8.62 0.23 12.92
C LEU A 92 7.33 0.87 13.43
N GLY A 93 6.76 0.33 14.53
CA GLY A 93 5.52 0.81 15.13
C GLY A 93 5.58 2.26 15.61
N LYS A 94 6.78 2.77 15.94
CA LYS A 94 6.99 4.17 16.36
C LYS A 94 6.60 5.17 15.29
N GLU A 95 6.75 4.81 14.01
CA GLU A 95 6.40 5.67 12.88
C GLU A 95 4.92 5.60 12.50
N ASN A 96 4.14 4.77 13.21
CA ASN A 96 2.70 4.59 13.06
C ASN A 96 2.27 4.32 11.60
N PRO A 97 2.74 3.23 10.96
CA PRO A 97 2.31 2.87 9.60
C PRO A 97 0.82 2.49 9.57
N ASP A 98 0.19 2.49 8.39
CA ASP A 98 -1.23 2.12 8.28
C ASP A 98 -1.47 0.62 8.49
N PHE A 99 -0.59 -0.22 7.94
CA PHE A 99 -0.53 -1.66 8.15
C PHE A 99 0.84 -2.05 8.72
N LEU A 100 0.89 -3.07 9.57
CA LEU A 100 2.14 -3.58 10.15
C LEU A 100 2.04 -5.09 10.30
N VAL A 101 2.78 -5.80 9.45
CA VAL A 101 2.74 -7.25 9.31
C VAL A 101 4.15 -7.83 9.37
N GLU A 102 4.25 -9.12 9.62
CA GLU A 102 5.50 -9.86 9.70
C GLU A 102 6.23 -9.82 8.35
N ASP A 103 5.53 -10.19 7.28
CA ASP A 103 6.04 -10.24 5.91
C ASP A 103 4.88 -10.17 4.88
N LEU A 104 5.22 -10.35 3.60
CA LEU A 104 4.26 -10.26 2.50
C LEU A 104 3.26 -11.42 2.41
N SER A 105 3.39 -12.50 3.19
CA SER A 105 2.40 -13.59 3.24
C SER A 105 1.04 -13.13 3.80
N HIS A 106 1.03 -11.99 4.49
CA HIS A 106 -0.18 -11.32 4.99
C HIS A 106 -0.89 -10.47 3.93
N MET A 107 -0.38 -10.42 2.70
CA MET A 107 -0.95 -9.65 1.60
C MET A 107 -1.25 -10.56 0.40
N MET A 108 -2.47 -10.46 -0.10
CA MET A 108 -2.86 -11.08 -1.37
C MET A 108 -3.27 -9.99 -2.36
N ALA A 109 -2.81 -10.11 -3.61
CA ALA A 109 -3.18 -9.23 -4.70
C ALA A 109 -3.96 -10.00 -5.76
N SER A 110 -5.05 -9.43 -6.26
CA SER A 110 -5.83 -9.97 -7.35
C SER A 110 -6.14 -8.89 -8.38
N ARG A 111 -6.20 -9.26 -9.67
CA ARG A 111 -6.64 -8.34 -10.72
C ARG A 111 -8.16 -8.23 -10.68
N THR A 112 -8.67 -7.02 -10.75
CA THR A 112 -10.10 -6.76 -10.86
C THR A 112 -10.56 -6.80 -12.33
N PRO A 113 -11.84 -7.07 -12.62
CA PRO A 113 -12.35 -7.17 -13.99
C PRO A 113 -12.18 -5.89 -14.83
N ASP A 114 -12.11 -4.73 -14.20
CA ASP A 114 -11.87 -3.41 -14.80
C ASP A 114 -10.38 -3.11 -15.05
N GLY A 115 -9.49 -4.07 -14.81
CA GLY A 115 -8.05 -3.93 -15.05
C GLY A 115 -7.25 -3.35 -13.88
N GLY A 116 -7.91 -3.05 -12.75
CA GLY A 116 -7.28 -2.63 -11.50
C GLY A 116 -6.63 -3.78 -10.71
N VAL A 117 -6.20 -3.46 -9.49
CA VAL A 117 -5.64 -4.41 -8.52
C VAL A 117 -6.39 -4.25 -7.20
N SER A 118 -6.92 -5.36 -6.67
CA SER A 118 -7.47 -5.45 -5.31
C SER A 118 -6.44 -6.09 -4.40
N LEU A 119 -6.24 -5.48 -3.22
CA LEU A 119 -5.36 -5.98 -2.18
C LEU A 119 -6.18 -6.42 -0.97
N PHE A 120 -5.90 -7.62 -0.48
CA PHE A 120 -6.41 -8.12 0.78
C PHE A 120 -5.24 -8.23 1.77
N ILE A 121 -5.36 -7.55 2.91
CA ILE A 121 -4.31 -7.47 3.93
C ILE A 121 -4.86 -7.99 5.26
N THR A 122 -4.19 -8.99 5.84
CA THR A 122 -4.56 -9.55 7.14
C THR A 122 -3.66 -8.99 8.23
N GLN A 123 -4.22 -8.21 9.15
CA GLN A 123 -3.46 -7.66 10.26
C GLN A 123 -3.35 -8.63 11.44
N PRO A 124 -2.26 -8.57 12.21
CA PRO A 124 -2.13 -9.29 13.47
C PRO A 124 -3.25 -8.88 14.46
N PRO A 125 -3.60 -9.77 15.40
CA PRO A 125 -4.57 -9.46 16.45
C PRO A 125 -4.25 -8.16 17.21
N GLY A 126 -5.28 -7.39 17.54
CA GLY A 126 -5.15 -6.16 18.33
C GLY A 126 -4.78 -4.90 17.54
N ARG A 127 -4.65 -4.98 16.21
CA ARG A 127 -4.40 -3.81 15.34
C ARG A 127 -5.62 -3.47 14.51
N ALA A 128 -6.11 -2.24 14.64
CA ALA A 128 -7.24 -1.76 13.87
C ALA A 128 -6.86 -1.51 12.40
N TYR A 129 -7.80 -1.74 11.50
CA TYR A 129 -7.68 -1.35 10.11
C TYR A 129 -7.82 0.17 9.96
N PRO A 130 -7.04 0.81 9.06
CA PRO A 130 -7.19 2.24 8.80
C PRO A 130 -8.59 2.51 8.24
N LYS A 131 -9.22 3.60 8.67
CA LYS A 131 -10.59 3.98 8.23
C LYS A 131 -10.69 4.14 6.71
N SER A 132 -9.59 4.55 6.08
CA SER A 132 -9.49 4.65 4.64
C SER A 132 -9.62 3.28 3.97
N ALA A 133 -9.13 2.19 4.57
CA ALA A 133 -9.18 0.82 4.04
C ALA A 133 -10.44 0.04 4.45
N ALA A 134 -11.47 0.70 4.97
CA ALA A 134 -12.78 0.08 5.08
C ALA A 134 -13.24 -0.29 3.66
N PRO A 135 -13.67 -1.54 3.40
CA PRO A 135 -14.24 -1.87 2.10
C PRO A 135 -15.41 -0.92 1.84
N THR A 136 -15.42 -0.27 0.68
CA THR A 136 -16.64 0.33 0.14
C THR A 136 -17.71 -0.76 0.24
N PRO A 137 -18.86 -0.56 0.92
CA PRO A 137 -19.84 -1.61 1.09
C PRO A 137 -20.46 -1.94 -0.28
N VAL A 138 -19.86 -2.88 -0.99
CA VAL A 138 -20.51 -3.66 -2.03
C VAL A 138 -20.96 -4.95 -1.35
N ASP A 139 -22.29 -5.07 -1.26
CA ASP A 139 -23.03 -6.18 -0.65
C ASP A 139 -23.20 -6.12 0.89
N MET A 140 -23.79 -5.03 1.39
CA MET A 140 -24.72 -5.20 2.50
C MET A 140 -26.03 -5.68 1.88
N SER A 141 -26.32 -6.97 1.97
CA SER A 141 -27.70 -7.43 1.81
C SER A 141 -28.54 -6.63 2.81
N LEU A 142 -29.37 -5.71 2.32
CA LEU A 142 -30.38 -5.06 3.13
C LEU A 142 -31.19 -6.19 3.77
N PRO A 143 -31.34 -6.25 5.11
CA PRO A 143 -32.31 -7.14 5.70
C PRO A 143 -33.67 -6.72 5.13
N THR A 144 -34.22 -7.55 4.25
CA THR A 144 -35.60 -7.38 3.79
C THR A 144 -36.46 -7.46 5.04
N PRO A 145 -37.24 -6.43 5.41
CA PRO A 145 -38.16 -6.54 6.52
C PRO A 145 -39.13 -7.69 6.21
N LEU A 146 -39.05 -8.75 7.00
CA LEU A 146 -39.95 -9.90 6.91
C LEU A 146 -41.27 -9.52 7.60
N MET A 147 -41.97 -8.53 7.05
CA MET A 147 -43.30 -8.10 7.51
C MET A 147 -44.17 -7.79 6.29
N SER A 148 -44.59 -8.86 5.60
CA SER A 148 -45.95 -8.92 5.06
C SER A 148 -46.33 -10.38 4.85
N ARG A 149 -46.85 -10.99 5.91
CA ARG A 149 -47.79 -12.10 5.84
C ARG A 149 -48.56 -12.16 7.16
N THR A 150 -49.60 -11.34 7.25
CA THR A 150 -50.79 -11.76 7.98
C THR A 150 -51.95 -11.59 7.02
N VAL A 151 -52.37 -12.72 6.48
CA VAL A 151 -53.67 -12.91 5.83
C VAL A 151 -54.70 -12.95 6.96
N SER A 152 -55.68 -12.07 6.92
CA SER A 152 -57.08 -12.30 7.29
C SER A 152 -57.91 -11.20 6.64
#